data_AF-A0AAW9KLB6-F1
#
_entry.id   AF-A0AAW9KLB6-F1
#
_cell.length_a   1.000
_cell.length_b   1.000
_cell.length_c   1.000
_cell.angle_alpha   90.00
_cell.angle_beta   90.00
_cell.angle_gamma   90.00
#
_symmetry.space_group_name_H-M   'P 1'
#
loop_
_entity.id
_entity.type
_entity.pdbx_description
1 polymer ?
#
loop_
_entity_poly.entity_id
_entity_poly.type
_entity_poly.pdbx_seq_one_letter_code
_entity_poly.pdbx_strand_id
1 'polypeptide(L)'
;MTRHSDRPRGILSPADRRFLLGQTDMESDQSVYDARYRIRQRVRNAILDFTLLFESLEPTDRRQVFDPPSEDRSSFTDALVDALAFFYLGTEGYEPSRETLLAESVRRAERSMGRRDCVVSAHVSVERADRDQLERILDRVESGALHELTDDDLRTFARLCENDCDVSPREALEEHLDE
;
A
#
# COMPACT_ATOMS: atom_id res chain seq x y z
N MET A 1 7.28 -20.82 -6.35
CA MET A 1 7.49 -19.57 -5.60
C MET A 1 8.84 -18.99 -6.01
N THR A 2 8.84 -18.12 -7.02
CA THR A 2 10.07 -17.48 -7.49
C THR A 2 10.58 -16.58 -6.38
N ARG A 3 11.75 -16.89 -5.81
CA ARG A 3 12.37 -16.02 -4.80
C ARG A 3 12.49 -14.62 -5.40
N HIS A 4 12.00 -13.60 -4.71
CA HIS A 4 11.96 -12.20 -5.18
C HIS A 4 13.33 -11.68 -5.71
N SER A 5 14.44 -12.35 -5.40
CA SER A 5 15.80 -12.08 -5.86
C SER A 5 16.04 -12.32 -7.36
N ASP A 6 15.38 -13.29 -7.99
CA ASP A 6 15.83 -13.88 -9.26
C ASP A 6 15.18 -13.27 -10.51
N ARG A 7 14.26 -12.31 -10.32
CA ARG A 7 13.61 -11.61 -11.44
C ARG A 7 14.56 -10.63 -12.15
N PRO A 8 14.31 -10.31 -13.44
CA PRO A 8 15.05 -9.28 -14.16
C PRO A 8 15.11 -7.94 -13.43
N ARG A 9 16.06 -7.11 -13.85
CA ARG A 9 16.25 -5.77 -13.28
C ARG A 9 14.98 -4.94 -13.46
N GLY A 10 14.49 -4.37 -12.36
CA GLY A 10 13.54 -3.26 -12.36
C GLY A 10 14.24 -2.01 -11.83
N ILE A 11 13.59 -1.32 -10.88
CA ILE A 11 14.24 -0.26 -10.08
C ILE A 11 15.51 -0.81 -9.40
N LEU A 12 15.34 -1.93 -8.70
CA LEU A 12 16.43 -2.65 -8.03
C LEU A 12 17.14 -3.60 -9.01
N SER A 13 18.47 -3.62 -8.96
CA SER A 13 19.25 -4.70 -9.56
C SER A 13 19.18 -5.98 -8.71
N PRO A 14 19.54 -7.16 -9.26
CA PRO A 14 19.65 -8.38 -8.45
C PRO A 14 20.59 -8.22 -7.25
N ALA A 15 21.69 -7.47 -7.39
CA ALA A 15 22.60 -7.18 -6.28
C ALA A 15 21.96 -6.30 -5.20
N ASP A 16 21.17 -5.29 -5.60
CA ASP A 16 20.45 -4.45 -4.65
C ASP A 16 19.41 -5.26 -3.85
N ARG A 17 18.72 -6.22 -4.50
CA ARG A 17 17.77 -7.11 -3.82
C ARG A 17 18.46 -8.03 -2.83
N ARG A 18 19.55 -8.69 -3.25
CA ARG A 18 20.34 -9.54 -2.34
C ARG A 18 20.87 -8.75 -1.14
N PHE A 19 21.28 -7.51 -1.34
CA PHE A 19 21.68 -6.61 -0.24
C PHE A 19 20.51 -6.33 0.73
N LEU A 20 19.33 -5.94 0.24
CA LEU A 20 18.18 -5.66 1.09
C LEU A 20 17.65 -6.89 1.82
N LEU A 21 17.78 -8.07 1.22
CA LEU A 21 17.41 -9.35 1.83
C LEU A 21 18.46 -9.89 2.83
N GLY A 22 19.56 -9.19 3.05
CA GLY A 22 20.65 -9.66 3.90
C GLY A 22 21.41 -10.87 3.33
N GLN A 23 21.31 -11.12 2.03
CA GLN A 23 21.91 -12.25 1.32
C GLN A 23 23.27 -11.89 0.69
N THR A 24 23.92 -10.83 1.15
CA THR A 24 25.23 -10.41 0.65
C THR A 24 26.09 -9.97 1.81
N ASP A 25 27.19 -10.67 2.02
CA ASP A 25 28.22 -10.27 2.98
C ASP A 25 28.99 -9.08 2.39
N MET A 26 28.86 -7.93 3.03
CA MET A 26 29.57 -6.72 2.66
C MET A 26 30.86 -6.63 3.48
N GLU A 27 32.00 -6.53 2.79
CA GLU A 27 33.33 -6.57 3.42
C GLU A 27 33.69 -5.27 4.19
N SER A 28 32.94 -4.19 3.99
CA SER A 28 33.20 -2.91 4.65
C SER A 28 31.94 -2.06 4.84
N ASP A 29 31.97 -1.18 5.86
CA ASP A 29 30.95 -0.17 6.09
C ASP A 29 30.76 0.77 4.89
N GLN A 30 31.85 1.06 4.17
CA GLN A 30 31.80 1.87 2.95
C GLN A 30 30.97 1.20 1.86
N SER A 31 31.12 -0.12 1.66
CA SER A 31 30.33 -0.88 0.70
C SER A 31 28.84 -0.90 1.06
N VAL A 32 28.51 -0.99 2.35
CA VAL A 32 27.12 -0.89 2.85
C VAL A 32 26.56 0.51 2.57
N TYR A 33 27.33 1.55 2.87
CA TYR A 33 26.94 2.94 2.61
C TYR A 33 26.66 3.18 1.11
N ASP A 34 27.58 2.73 0.25
CA ASP A 34 27.47 2.89 -1.20
C ASP A 34 26.26 2.12 -1.77
N ALA A 35 25.98 0.91 -1.27
CA ALA A 35 24.80 0.14 -1.64
C ALA A 35 23.50 0.89 -1.27
N ARG A 36 23.41 1.40 -0.03
CA ARG A 36 22.26 2.19 0.43
C ARG A 36 22.10 3.47 -0.40
N TYR A 37 23.19 4.19 -0.66
CA TYR A 37 23.19 5.41 -1.47
C TYR A 37 22.67 5.12 -2.88
N ARG A 38 23.23 4.10 -3.54
CA ARG A 38 22.82 3.68 -4.89
C ARG A 38 21.35 3.31 -4.96
N ILE A 39 20.83 2.56 -3.99
CA ILE A 39 19.42 2.19 -3.91
C ILE A 39 18.54 3.44 -3.80
N ARG A 40 18.85 4.36 -2.88
CA ARG A 40 18.10 5.61 -2.73
C ARG A 40 18.07 6.43 -4.02
N GLN A 41 19.20 6.54 -4.72
CA GLN A 41 19.26 7.26 -5.99
C GLN A 41 18.41 6.59 -7.07
N ARG A 42 18.43 5.25 -7.17
CA ARG A 42 17.59 4.52 -8.13
C ARG A 42 16.10 4.70 -7.86
N VAL A 43 15.69 4.60 -6.60
CA VAL A 43 14.29 4.81 -6.20
C VAL A 43 13.85 6.23 -6.53
N ARG A 44 14.66 7.25 -6.20
CA ARG A 44 14.36 8.65 -6.56
C ARG A 44 14.18 8.85 -8.06
N ASN A 45 15.09 8.33 -8.88
CA ASN A 45 14.98 8.46 -10.33
C ASN A 45 13.76 7.69 -10.87
N ALA A 46 13.50 6.48 -10.36
CA ALA A 46 12.31 5.72 -10.76
C ALA A 46 10.99 6.43 -10.40
N ILE A 47 10.96 7.16 -9.29
CA ILE A 47 9.80 8.01 -8.94
C ILE A 47 9.59 9.09 -9.99
N LEU A 48 10.66 9.73 -10.46
CA LEU A 48 10.59 10.75 -11.52
C LEU A 48 10.12 10.16 -12.85
N ASP A 49 10.51 8.92 -13.15
CA ASP A 49 10.10 8.22 -14.38
C ASP A 49 8.59 7.99 -14.44
N PHE A 50 7.86 7.94 -13.31
CA PHE A 50 6.40 7.83 -13.34
C PHE A 50 5.71 9.01 -14.03
N THR A 51 6.33 10.21 -14.04
CA THR A 51 5.83 11.33 -14.83
C THR A 51 5.84 10.99 -16.32
N LEU A 52 6.95 10.43 -16.81
CA LEU A 52 7.09 10.01 -18.21
C LEU A 52 6.13 8.86 -18.53
N LEU A 53 6.02 7.86 -17.66
CA LEU A 53 5.09 6.74 -17.83
C LEU A 53 3.63 7.22 -17.86
N PHE A 54 3.26 8.15 -16.97
CA PHE A 54 1.89 8.66 -16.91
C PHE A 54 1.52 9.47 -18.17
N GLU A 55 2.45 10.29 -18.66
CA GLU A 55 2.18 11.22 -19.76
C GLU A 55 2.37 10.59 -21.14
N SER A 56 3.29 9.63 -21.27
CA SER A 56 3.74 9.12 -22.58
C SER A 56 3.42 7.65 -22.84
N LEU A 57 3.19 6.82 -21.81
CA LEU A 57 2.92 5.40 -22.03
C LEU A 57 1.51 5.22 -22.59
N GLU A 58 1.40 4.47 -23.70
CA GLU A 58 0.10 4.23 -24.31
C GLU A 58 -0.85 3.49 -23.35
N PRO A 59 -2.17 3.80 -23.37
CA PRO A 59 -3.13 3.13 -22.51
C PRO A 59 -3.17 1.60 -22.67
N THR A 60 -2.84 1.07 -23.86
CA THR A 60 -2.79 -0.37 -24.12
C THR A 60 -1.60 -1.03 -23.43
N ASP A 61 -0.41 -0.43 -23.54
CA ASP A 61 0.79 -0.92 -22.87
C ASP A 61 0.66 -0.81 -21.35
N ARG A 62 0.06 0.29 -20.87
CA ARG A 62 -0.29 0.44 -19.45
C ARG A 62 -1.18 -0.72 -19.00
N ARG A 63 -2.23 -1.09 -19.75
CA ARG A 63 -3.08 -2.24 -19.40
C ARG A 63 -2.30 -3.55 -19.34
N GLN A 64 -1.36 -3.78 -20.26
CA GLN A 64 -0.54 -4.99 -20.24
C GLN A 64 0.38 -5.07 -19.00
N VAL A 65 0.94 -3.94 -18.55
CA VAL A 65 1.73 -3.89 -17.31
C VAL A 65 0.90 -4.32 -16.09
N PHE A 66 -0.40 -3.98 -16.07
CA PHE A 66 -1.33 -4.30 -14.98
C PHE A 66 -2.14 -5.60 -15.22
N ASP A 67 -1.77 -6.43 -16.19
CA ASP A 67 -2.39 -7.74 -16.45
C ASP A 67 -1.33 -8.86 -16.36
N PRO A 68 -0.81 -9.15 -15.15
CA PRO A 68 0.17 -10.20 -14.96
C PRO A 68 -0.43 -11.59 -15.22
N PRO A 69 0.41 -12.61 -15.51
CA PRO A 69 -0.02 -14.00 -15.54
C PRO A 69 -0.80 -14.38 -14.28
N SER A 70 -1.80 -15.26 -14.40
CA SER A 70 -2.71 -15.63 -13.31
C SER A 70 -1.99 -16.14 -12.06
N GLU A 71 -0.87 -16.84 -12.23
CA GLU A 71 -0.04 -17.38 -11.16
C GLU A 71 0.71 -16.32 -10.35
N ASP A 72 0.98 -15.16 -10.95
CA ASP A 72 1.68 -14.03 -10.32
C ASP A 72 0.71 -12.99 -9.76
N ARG A 73 -0.59 -13.06 -10.10
CA ARG A 73 -1.58 -12.02 -9.81
C ARG A 73 -1.66 -11.64 -8.34
N SER A 74 -1.66 -12.61 -7.42
CA SER A 74 -1.67 -12.35 -5.97
C SER A 74 -0.43 -11.56 -5.55
N SER A 75 0.76 -12.07 -5.88
CA SER A 75 2.03 -11.40 -5.53
C SER A 75 2.20 -10.02 -6.18
N PHE A 76 1.60 -9.83 -7.35
CA PHE A 76 1.59 -8.54 -8.03
C PHE A 76 0.66 -7.55 -7.33
N THR A 77 -0.52 -8.01 -6.89
CA THR A 77 -1.42 -7.21 -6.05
C THR A 77 -0.75 -6.81 -4.74
N ASP A 78 -0.10 -7.73 -4.04
CA ASP A 78 0.63 -7.43 -2.81
C ASP A 78 1.74 -6.39 -3.05
N ALA A 79 2.52 -6.57 -4.13
CA ALA A 79 3.57 -5.62 -4.50
C ALA A 79 3.02 -4.23 -4.89
N LEU A 80 1.81 -4.15 -5.45
CA LEU A 80 1.14 -2.87 -5.72
C LEU A 80 0.71 -2.18 -4.42
N VAL A 81 0.15 -2.93 -3.47
CA VAL A 81 -0.21 -2.42 -2.14
C VAL A 81 1.04 -1.90 -1.42
N ASP A 82 2.13 -2.68 -1.40
CA ASP A 82 3.41 -2.28 -0.81
C ASP A 82 3.98 -1.02 -1.47
N ALA A 83 3.87 -0.88 -2.79
CA ALA A 83 4.33 0.32 -3.50
C ALA A 83 3.53 1.57 -3.09
N LEU A 84 2.21 1.46 -3.00
CA LEU A 84 1.35 2.56 -2.55
C LEU A 84 1.62 2.93 -1.09
N ALA A 85 1.77 1.94 -0.21
CA ALA A 85 2.14 2.14 1.19
C ALA A 85 3.51 2.81 1.32
N PHE A 86 4.50 2.37 0.54
CA PHE A 86 5.83 2.98 0.49
C PHE A 86 5.77 4.45 0.09
N PHE A 87 4.96 4.82 -0.92
CA PHE A 87 4.78 6.22 -1.28
C PHE A 87 4.08 7.02 -0.19
N TYR A 88 3.05 6.45 0.44
CA TYR A 88 2.34 7.11 1.54
C TYR A 88 3.29 7.42 2.71
N LEU A 89 4.08 6.44 3.15
CA LEU A 89 5.12 6.63 4.17
C LEU A 89 6.17 7.65 3.75
N GLY A 90 6.60 7.60 2.49
CA GLY A 90 7.60 8.52 1.95
C GLY A 90 7.15 9.98 1.87
N THR A 91 5.84 10.25 1.97
CA THR A 91 5.27 11.61 1.97
C THR A 91 5.05 12.19 3.36
N GLU A 92 5.53 11.52 4.41
CA GLU A 92 5.51 12.07 5.77
C GLU A 92 6.28 13.40 5.84
N GLY A 93 5.61 14.45 6.33
CA GLY A 93 6.17 15.80 6.43
C GLY A 93 6.28 16.58 5.11
N TYR A 94 5.67 16.09 4.02
CA TYR A 94 5.60 16.83 2.75
C TYR A 94 4.51 17.90 2.76
N GLU A 95 4.74 18.97 1.99
CA GLU A 95 3.72 19.95 1.59
C GLU A 95 3.59 19.90 0.05
N PRO A 96 2.41 19.62 -0.52
CA PRO A 96 1.11 19.44 0.13
C PRO A 96 0.97 18.12 0.92
N SER A 97 0.00 18.06 1.83
CA SER A 97 -0.24 16.87 2.67
C SER A 97 -0.46 15.58 1.86
N ARG A 98 -0.18 14.42 2.45
CA ARG A 98 -0.37 13.10 1.82
C ARG A 98 -1.81 12.86 1.35
N GLU A 99 -2.81 13.34 2.08
CA GLU A 99 -4.22 13.27 1.68
C GLU A 99 -4.47 14.09 0.41
N THR A 100 -3.85 15.27 0.32
CA THR A 100 -3.91 16.13 -0.87
C THR A 100 -3.21 15.46 -2.06
N LEU A 101 -2.04 14.86 -1.86
CA LEU A 101 -1.32 14.13 -2.90
C LEU A 101 -2.14 12.94 -3.43
N LEU A 102 -2.75 12.15 -2.55
CA LEU A 102 -3.60 11.03 -2.93
C LEU A 102 -4.84 11.52 -3.70
N ALA A 103 -5.55 12.53 -3.18
CA ALA A 103 -6.72 13.08 -3.85
C ALA A 103 -6.38 13.61 -5.26
N GLU A 104 -5.25 14.30 -5.41
CA GLU A 104 -4.81 14.81 -6.71
C GLU A 104 -4.40 13.67 -7.66
N SER A 105 -3.78 12.60 -7.16
CA SER A 105 -3.44 11.43 -7.97
C SER A 105 -4.68 10.76 -8.57
N VAL A 106 -5.75 10.59 -7.78
CA VAL A 106 -7.02 10.02 -8.24
C VAL A 106 -7.70 10.95 -9.25
N ARG A 107 -7.75 12.26 -8.97
CA ARG A 107 -8.28 13.26 -9.92
C ARG A 107 -7.54 13.23 -11.25
N ARG A 108 -6.20 13.12 -11.23
CA ARG A 108 -5.39 13.05 -12.45
C ARG A 108 -5.66 11.76 -13.23
N ALA A 109 -5.81 10.62 -12.56
CA ALA A 109 -6.17 9.35 -13.18
C ALA A 109 -7.55 9.38 -13.85
N GLU A 110 -8.58 9.87 -13.16
CA GLU A 110 -9.95 9.97 -13.69
C GLU A 110 -10.03 10.91 -14.90
N ARG A 111 -9.33 12.06 -14.85
CA ARG A 111 -9.21 12.96 -16.01
C ARG A 111 -8.56 12.26 -17.21
N SER A 112 -7.51 11.46 -16.98
CA SER A 112 -6.85 10.67 -18.04
C SER A 112 -7.79 9.64 -18.67
N MET A 113 -8.78 9.13 -17.95
CA MET A 113 -9.77 8.19 -18.48
C MET A 113 -10.89 8.87 -19.31
N GLY A 114 -10.84 10.18 -19.51
CA GLY A 114 -11.79 10.90 -20.38
C GLY A 114 -13.20 11.00 -19.81
N ARG A 115 -13.38 10.77 -18.51
CA ARG A 115 -14.64 10.92 -17.78
C ARG A 115 -14.94 12.41 -17.58
N ARG A 116 -15.45 13.05 -18.63
CA ARG A 116 -15.68 14.50 -18.72
C ARG A 116 -16.73 15.05 -17.73
N ASP A 117 -17.56 14.17 -17.17
CA ASP A 117 -18.66 14.55 -16.26
C ASP A 117 -18.52 13.93 -14.86
N CYS A 118 -17.30 13.60 -14.42
CA CYS A 118 -17.08 13.05 -13.08
C CYS A 118 -16.59 14.12 -12.10
N VAL A 119 -17.39 14.39 -11.07
CA VAL A 119 -16.89 15.02 -9.84
C VAL A 119 -16.14 13.95 -9.07
N VAL A 120 -14.81 14.02 -9.10
CA VAL A 120 -13.94 13.05 -8.43
C VAL A 120 -13.79 13.47 -6.97
N SER A 121 -14.61 12.88 -6.11
CA SER A 121 -14.44 12.93 -4.65
C SER A 121 -13.69 11.68 -4.20
N ALA A 122 -12.37 11.80 -4.05
CA ALA A 122 -11.56 10.78 -3.38
C ALA A 122 -11.59 11.09 -1.87
N HIS A 123 -12.29 10.26 -1.10
CA HIS A 123 -12.25 10.30 0.36
C HIS A 123 -11.35 9.17 0.83
N VAL A 124 -10.17 9.53 1.34
CA VAL A 124 -9.28 8.59 2.02
C VAL A 124 -9.46 8.84 3.51
N SER A 125 -10.32 8.06 4.15
CA SER A 125 -10.42 8.03 5.62
C SER A 125 -9.46 6.96 6.12
N VAL A 126 -8.45 7.38 6.88
CA VAL A 126 -7.61 6.46 7.66
C VAL A 126 -8.03 6.66 9.10
N GLU A 127 -9.07 5.95 9.49
CA GLU A 127 -9.56 5.97 10.86
C GLU A 127 -8.73 4.95 11.62
N ARG A 128 -7.92 5.45 12.56
CA ARG A 128 -7.53 4.61 13.68
C ARG A 128 -8.78 4.53 14.53
N ALA A 129 -9.44 3.39 14.52
CA ALA A 129 -10.48 3.15 15.49
C ALA A 129 -9.80 3.24 16.87
N ASP A 130 -10.14 4.26 17.64
CA ASP A 130 -9.71 4.32 19.03
C ASP A 130 -10.42 3.22 19.83
N ARG A 131 -9.84 2.85 20.98
CA ARG A 131 -10.38 1.77 21.83
C ARG A 131 -11.88 1.98 22.12
N ASP A 132 -12.29 3.21 22.36
CA ASP A 132 -13.68 3.57 22.69
C ASP A 132 -14.64 3.36 21.51
N GLN A 133 -14.19 3.58 20.27
CA GLN A 133 -14.96 3.25 19.07
C GLN A 133 -15.09 1.73 18.90
N LEU A 134 -13.99 0.99 19.07
CA LEU A 134 -14.01 -0.48 18.95
C LEU A 134 -14.90 -1.12 20.01
N GLU A 135 -14.81 -0.70 21.27
CA GLU A 135 -15.68 -1.18 22.35
C GLU A 135 -17.16 -0.92 22.05
N ARG A 136 -17.52 0.28 21.55
CA ARG A 136 -18.90 0.58 21.16
C ARG A 136 -19.41 -0.28 20.01
N ILE A 137 -18.56 -0.58 19.03
CA ILE A 137 -18.90 -1.48 17.92
C ILE A 137 -19.14 -2.89 18.46
N LEU A 138 -18.25 -3.40 19.31
CA LEU A 138 -18.37 -4.72 19.92
C LEU A 138 -19.63 -4.86 20.77
N ASP A 139 -19.93 -3.90 21.63
CA ASP A 139 -21.13 -3.93 22.48
C ASP A 139 -22.41 -3.99 21.63
N ARG A 140 -22.45 -3.27 20.49
CA ARG A 140 -23.58 -3.30 19.55
C ARG A 140 -23.70 -4.63 18.81
N VAL A 141 -22.57 -5.25 18.45
CA VAL A 141 -22.56 -6.58 17.84
C VAL A 141 -23.03 -7.64 18.84
N GLU A 142 -22.49 -7.65 20.06
CA GLU A 142 -22.84 -8.62 21.11
C GLU A 142 -24.30 -8.49 21.57
N SER A 143 -24.82 -7.26 21.66
CA SER A 143 -26.22 -7.01 22.01
C SER A 143 -27.22 -7.27 20.86
N GLY A 144 -26.73 -7.59 19.65
CA GLY A 144 -27.56 -7.79 18.47
C GLY A 144 -28.13 -6.50 17.87
N ALA A 145 -27.66 -5.33 18.30
CA ALA A 145 -28.03 -4.01 17.80
C ALA A 145 -27.32 -3.67 16.46
N LEU A 146 -27.20 -4.64 15.56
CA LEU A 146 -26.50 -4.48 14.27
C LEU A 146 -27.08 -3.35 13.39
N HIS A 147 -28.36 -3.02 13.58
CA HIS A 147 -29.04 -1.95 12.86
C HIS A 147 -28.57 -0.53 13.28
N GLU A 148 -27.87 -0.41 14.40
CA GLU A 148 -27.27 0.86 14.88
C GLU A 148 -25.84 1.06 14.38
N LEU A 149 -25.26 0.05 13.72
CA LEU A 149 -23.93 0.13 13.14
C LEU A 149 -24.00 0.83 11.78
N THR A 150 -23.06 1.74 11.57
CA THR A 150 -22.83 2.35 10.26
C THR A 150 -22.08 1.38 9.34
N ASP A 151 -22.09 1.64 8.03
CA ASP A 151 -21.27 0.88 7.07
C ASP A 151 -19.77 0.92 7.42
N ASP A 152 -19.33 1.98 8.10
CA ASP A 152 -17.95 2.12 8.54
C ASP A 152 -17.66 1.27 9.78
N ASP A 153 -18.59 1.24 10.74
CA ASP A 153 -18.52 0.34 11.90
C ASP A 153 -18.45 -1.13 11.47
N LEU A 154 -19.23 -1.51 10.45
CA LEU A 154 -19.23 -2.87 9.90
C LEU A 154 -17.91 -3.23 9.20
N ARG A 155 -17.31 -2.28 8.48
CA ARG A 155 -15.98 -2.48 7.87
C ARG A 155 -14.88 -2.57 8.93
N THR A 156 -14.96 -1.74 9.96
CA THR A 156 -14.04 -1.75 11.09
C THR A 156 -14.12 -3.07 11.83
N PHE A 157 -15.34 -3.57 12.11
CA PHE A 157 -15.56 -4.88 12.70
C PHE A 157 -15.04 -6.03 11.82
N ALA A 158 -15.32 -5.99 10.51
CA ALA A 158 -14.83 -7.01 9.58
C ALA A 158 -13.30 -7.08 9.54
N ARG A 159 -12.62 -5.93 9.59
CA ARG A 159 -11.15 -5.84 9.67
C ARG A 159 -10.60 -6.38 10.98
N LEU A 160 -11.26 -6.08 12.11
CA LEU A 160 -10.90 -6.62 13.42
C LEU A 160 -10.93 -8.16 13.43
N CYS A 161 -11.85 -8.75 12.67
CA CYS A 161 -12.01 -10.20 12.58
C CYS A 161 -11.18 -10.84 11.46
N GLU A 162 -10.40 -10.07 10.68
CA GLU A 162 -9.89 -10.51 9.38
C GLU A 162 -8.72 -11.52 9.45
N ASN A 163 -8.31 -11.97 10.65
CA ASN A 163 -7.27 -12.99 10.80
C ASN A 163 -7.58 -14.15 11.77
N ASP A 164 -8.65 -14.12 12.57
CA ASP A 164 -8.99 -15.24 13.46
C ASP A 164 -10.50 -15.39 13.64
N CYS A 165 -11.07 -16.41 12.98
CA CYS A 165 -12.45 -16.83 13.22
C CYS A 165 -12.61 -17.72 14.46
N ASP A 166 -11.51 -18.04 15.15
CA ASP A 166 -11.48 -18.95 16.30
C ASP A 166 -11.45 -18.23 17.66
N VAL A 167 -11.16 -16.92 17.69
CA VAL A 167 -11.24 -16.08 18.90
C VAL A 167 -12.44 -15.16 18.85
N SER A 168 -12.95 -14.82 20.03
CA SER A 168 -14.04 -13.86 20.12
C SER A 168 -13.58 -12.46 19.67
N PRO A 169 -14.47 -11.63 19.13
CA PRO A 169 -14.11 -10.26 18.71
C PRO A 169 -13.50 -9.39 19.82
N ARG A 170 -13.81 -9.67 21.10
CA ARG A 170 -13.17 -9.01 22.26
C ARG A 170 -11.73 -9.46 22.46
N GLU A 171 -11.44 -10.74 22.31
CA GLU A 171 -10.08 -11.27 22.42
C GLU A 171 -9.21 -10.73 21.27
N ALA A 172 -9.74 -10.69 20.03
CA ALA A 172 -9.06 -10.09 18.89
C ALA A 172 -8.74 -8.59 19.10
N LEU A 173 -9.64 -7.86 19.78
CA LEU A 173 -9.42 -6.46 20.14
C LEU A 173 -8.27 -6.29 21.15
N GLU A 174 -8.22 -7.13 22.18
CA GLU A 174 -7.15 -7.07 23.18
C GLU A 174 -5.78 -7.32 22.55
N GLU A 175 -5.66 -8.31 21.66
CA GLU A 175 -4.42 -8.60 20.94
C GLU A 175 -3.98 -7.45 20.01
N HIS A 176 -4.92 -6.81 19.30
CA HIS A 176 -4.62 -5.67 18.42
C HIS A 176 -4.23 -4.37 19.15
N LEU A 177 -4.50 -4.28 20.45
CA LEU A 177 -4.18 -3.10 21.26
C LEU A 177 -2.85 -3.21 22.02
N ASP A 178 -2.28 -4.41 22.09
CA ASP A 178 -1.01 -4.71 22.76
C ASP A 178 0.20 -4.73 21.80
N GLU A 179 -0.01 -4.59 20.48
CA GLU A 179 1.04 -4.40 19.43
C GLU A 179 1.44 -2.93 19.21
#